data_AF-A0A084SPY0-F1
#
_entry.id   AF-A0A084SPY0-F1
#
_cell.length_a   1.000
_cell.length_b   1.000
_cell.length_c   1.000
_cell.angle_alpha   90.00
_cell.angle_beta   90.00
_cell.angle_gamma   90.00
#
_symmetry.space_group_name_H-M   'P 1'
#
loop_
_entity.id
_entity.type
_entity.pdbx_description
1 polymer ?
#
loop_
_entity_poly.entity_id
_entity_poly.type
_entity_poly.pdbx_seq_one_letter_code
_entity_poly.pdbx_strand_id
1 'polypeptide(L)'
;MSLLRWHRPLLAAALVVAGCKSNPSAPAAQAPGAVTAPTPGKAPTPAPASSSALSYLKPVDAQRCEWVRQPLPSGEPTVFAFDAACDESQLSWSPDGNVGLVFNPAMGDRTQPRVWRVDFPAKSGKPEDLKGLLGTLGGQGSDTPRINRMAFDSQGRMVALVSDVPVEDEGTRGQAFAFRQEGADWKNVESKPTTFDSGPGVNVLDAAKALPDQTLSLFGDLPGQAAPEAAVKKLNAALPGQAEGKIGKWMSLSTPGGALYYWTAQDPEDESTYPTVPVRWEQDGNLVELEELAARPGERLGFQVRGGMLLVFVMGETRSAQVFDPRTKKSLVTVKDIESATLWPEPTRR
;
A
#
# COMPACT_ATOMS: atom_id res chain seq x y z
N MET A 1 -14.34 26.84 44.34
CA MET A 1 -13.04 26.55 44.98
C MET A 1 -13.27 25.62 46.16
N SER A 2 -12.97 24.33 45.99
CA SER A 2 -12.87 23.35 47.07
C SER A 2 -11.81 22.33 46.67
N LEU A 3 -10.66 22.38 47.36
CA LEU A 3 -9.52 21.51 47.16
C LEU A 3 -9.70 20.26 48.04
N LEU A 4 -9.79 19.08 47.44
CA LEU A 4 -9.76 17.81 48.16
C LEU A 4 -8.36 17.17 48.02
N ARG A 5 -7.58 17.33 49.08
CA ARG A 5 -6.35 16.59 49.37
C ARG A 5 -6.70 15.16 49.73
N TRP A 6 -6.05 14.18 49.12
CA TRP A 6 -6.06 12.79 49.60
C TRP A 6 -4.64 12.29 49.86
N HIS A 7 -4.46 11.75 51.05
CA HIS A 7 -3.21 11.32 51.65
C HIS A 7 -2.72 9.97 51.10
N ARG A 8 -1.40 9.84 51.01
CA ARG A 8 -0.67 8.57 50.90
C ARG A 8 -0.59 7.86 52.26
N PRO A 9 -0.49 6.53 52.28
CA PRO A 9 0.39 5.86 53.21
C PRO A 9 1.44 4.99 52.49
N LEU A 10 2.68 5.14 52.98
CA LEU A 10 3.80 4.21 52.81
C LEU A 10 3.58 3.02 53.75
N LEU A 11 3.88 1.81 53.29
CA LEU A 11 4.20 0.67 54.16
C LEU A 11 5.26 -0.19 53.48
N ALA A 12 6.31 -0.48 54.26
CA ALA A 12 7.53 -1.14 53.87
C ALA A 12 7.57 -2.60 54.35
N ALA A 13 8.33 -3.40 53.59
CA ALA A 13 9.20 -4.51 53.97
C ALA A 13 8.63 -5.76 54.69
N ALA A 14 8.93 -6.94 54.11
CA ALA A 14 9.67 -8.00 54.80
C ALA A 14 10.23 -9.04 53.80
N LEU A 15 11.56 -9.21 53.82
CA LEU A 15 12.30 -10.36 53.27
C LEU A 15 12.22 -11.54 54.25
N VAL A 16 12.10 -12.77 53.73
CA VAL A 16 12.47 -13.99 54.48
C VAL A 16 13.31 -14.89 53.57
N VAL A 17 14.55 -15.11 53.99
CA VAL A 17 15.49 -16.12 53.52
C VAL A 17 15.81 -17.01 54.71
N ALA A 18 15.70 -18.34 54.58
CA ALA A 18 16.54 -19.30 55.29
C ALA A 18 16.21 -20.76 54.90
N GLY A 19 17.27 -21.57 54.69
CA GLY A 19 17.38 -22.82 55.44
C GLY A 19 17.52 -24.14 54.67
N CYS A 20 18.77 -24.54 54.42
CA CYS A 20 19.23 -25.83 53.87
C CYS A 20 18.90 -27.07 54.72
N LYS A 21 18.91 -28.26 54.12
CA LYS A 21 19.45 -29.47 54.77
C LYS A 21 20.00 -30.50 53.77
N SER A 22 21.21 -30.96 54.05
CA SER A 22 22.06 -31.88 53.28
C SER A 22 22.33 -33.18 54.07
N ASN A 23 22.45 -34.32 53.36
CA ASN A 23 23.33 -35.49 53.60
C ASN A 23 22.77 -36.77 52.92
N PRO A 24 23.56 -37.85 52.71
CA PRO A 24 25.00 -37.97 52.40
C PRO A 24 25.28 -38.88 51.17
N SER A 25 26.53 -38.97 50.73
CA SER A 25 27.01 -39.76 49.57
C SER A 25 27.66 -41.11 49.94
N ALA A 26 27.43 -42.17 49.15
CA ALA A 26 28.39 -43.17 48.60
C ALA A 26 27.66 -44.45 48.12
N PRO A 27 28.23 -45.31 47.23
CA PRO A 27 29.39 -45.17 46.35
C PRO A 27 29.07 -45.36 44.84
N ALA A 28 30.07 -45.12 44.00
CA ALA A 28 30.02 -45.17 42.54
C ALA A 28 29.77 -46.58 41.96
N ALA A 29 28.93 -46.63 40.93
CA ALA A 29 28.88 -47.73 39.96
C ALA A 29 28.93 -47.14 38.53
N GLN A 30 29.62 -47.87 37.67
CA GLN A 30 30.20 -47.47 36.39
C GLN A 30 29.19 -46.95 35.35
N ALA A 31 29.65 -46.00 34.53
CA ALA A 31 28.99 -45.56 33.31
C ALA A 31 28.84 -46.73 32.31
N PRO A 32 27.75 -46.72 31.51
CA PRO A 32 27.96 -46.36 30.10
C PRO A 32 26.80 -45.57 29.47
N GLY A 33 27.16 -44.64 28.58
CA GLY A 33 26.27 -44.13 27.53
C GLY A 33 25.44 -42.91 27.91
N ALA A 34 25.95 -41.71 27.63
CA ALA A 34 25.12 -40.51 27.55
C ALA A 34 24.18 -40.65 26.34
N VAL A 35 22.93 -41.05 26.58
CA VAL A 35 21.85 -40.85 25.62
C VAL A 35 21.43 -39.38 25.75
N THR A 36 21.82 -38.58 24.77
CA THR A 36 21.38 -37.20 24.60
C THR A 36 19.86 -37.17 24.52
N ALA A 37 19.22 -36.50 25.49
CA ALA A 37 17.80 -36.19 25.43
C ALA A 37 17.52 -35.32 24.18
N PRO A 38 16.45 -35.59 23.41
CA PRO A 38 16.10 -34.78 22.26
C PRO A 38 15.75 -33.37 22.73
N THR A 39 16.49 -32.39 22.22
CA THR A 39 16.22 -30.97 22.42
C THR A 39 14.79 -30.67 21.94
N PRO A 40 13.97 -29.92 22.70
CA PRO A 40 12.66 -29.49 22.23
C PRO A 40 12.83 -28.75 20.90
N GLY A 41 12.31 -29.36 19.83
CA GLY A 41 12.33 -28.78 18.50
C GLY A 41 11.66 -27.42 18.55
N LYS A 42 12.37 -26.38 18.09
CA LYS A 42 11.79 -25.06 17.80
C LYS A 42 10.49 -25.29 17.02
N ALA A 43 9.38 -24.78 17.55
CA ALA A 43 8.14 -24.72 16.79
C ALA A 43 8.45 -24.09 15.42
N PRO A 44 7.94 -24.65 14.31
CA PRO A 44 8.22 -24.11 12.99
C PRO A 44 7.77 -22.65 12.96
N THR A 45 8.73 -21.76 12.70
CA THR A 45 8.43 -20.36 12.36
C THR A 45 7.42 -20.39 11.22
N PRO A 46 6.26 -19.70 11.32
CA PRO A 46 5.32 -19.60 10.21
C PRO A 46 6.06 -19.16 8.96
N ALA A 47 5.91 -19.93 7.87
CA ALA A 47 6.48 -19.54 6.58
C ALA A 47 5.95 -18.14 6.23
N PRO A 48 6.80 -17.23 5.71
CA PRO A 48 6.34 -15.91 5.32
C PRO A 48 5.19 -16.04 4.33
N ALA A 49 4.17 -15.18 4.46
CA ALA A 49 3.02 -15.08 3.56
C ALA A 49 3.41 -14.51 2.19
N SER A 50 4.50 -15.00 1.59
CA SER A 50 5.13 -14.50 0.36
C SER A 50 4.64 -15.26 -0.86
N SER A 51 3.34 -15.27 -1.10
CA SER A 51 2.79 -15.56 -2.42
C SER A 51 2.53 -14.24 -3.13
N SER A 52 3.06 -14.11 -4.35
CA SER A 52 2.64 -13.10 -5.31
C SER A 52 1.11 -13.07 -5.36
N ALA A 53 0.52 -11.88 -5.19
CA ALA A 53 -0.92 -11.73 -5.17
C ALA A 53 -1.34 -10.42 -5.84
N LEU A 54 -2.51 -10.45 -6.48
CA LEU A 54 -3.23 -9.25 -6.91
C LEU A 54 -4.13 -8.80 -5.77
N SER A 55 -4.08 -7.52 -5.44
CA SER A 55 -4.97 -6.85 -4.49
C SER A 55 -5.88 -5.90 -5.25
N TYR A 56 -7.18 -5.95 -5.02
CA TYR A 56 -8.13 -5.05 -5.69
C TYR A 56 -9.34 -4.70 -4.82
N LEU A 57 -9.98 -3.59 -5.14
CA LEU A 57 -11.25 -3.17 -4.54
C LEU A 57 -12.40 -3.51 -5.49
N LYS A 58 -13.41 -4.19 -4.97
CA LYS A 58 -14.62 -4.55 -5.70
C LYS A 58 -15.84 -3.89 -5.06
N PRO A 59 -16.59 -3.04 -5.79
CA PRO A 59 -17.84 -2.49 -5.30
C PRO A 59 -18.87 -3.59 -5.05
N VAL A 60 -19.51 -3.56 -3.88
CA VAL A 60 -20.68 -4.39 -3.58
C VAL A 60 -21.95 -3.57 -3.82
N ASP A 61 -21.95 -2.34 -3.34
CA ASP A 61 -22.97 -1.31 -3.61
C ASP A 61 -22.35 0.09 -3.37
N ALA A 62 -23.17 1.14 -3.40
CA ALA A 62 -22.72 2.53 -3.25
C ALA A 62 -22.05 2.85 -1.90
N GLN A 63 -22.23 2.02 -0.86
CA GLN A 63 -21.73 2.26 0.49
C GLN A 63 -20.90 1.09 1.06
N ARG A 64 -20.73 0.01 0.29
CA ARG A 64 -19.97 -1.17 0.70
C ARG A 64 -18.99 -1.61 -0.37
N CYS A 65 -17.79 -1.96 0.10
CA CYS A 65 -16.69 -2.37 -0.75
C CYS A 65 -16.03 -3.64 -0.19
N GLU A 66 -15.47 -4.44 -1.10
CA GLU A 66 -14.64 -5.60 -0.77
C GLU A 66 -13.20 -5.33 -1.17
N TRP A 67 -12.28 -5.51 -0.22
CA TRP A 67 -10.86 -5.66 -0.50
C TRP A 67 -10.54 -7.14 -0.71
N VAL A 68 -10.16 -7.49 -1.94
CA VAL A 68 -9.83 -8.85 -2.32
C VAL A 68 -8.32 -9.00 -2.53
N ARG A 69 -7.74 -10.04 -1.92
CA ARG A 69 -6.38 -10.51 -2.19
C ARG A 69 -6.45 -11.86 -2.92
N GLN A 70 -6.14 -11.84 -4.21
CA GLN A 70 -6.11 -13.01 -5.10
C GLN A 70 -4.68 -13.55 -5.24
N PRO A 71 -4.36 -14.75 -4.72
CA PRO A 71 -3.07 -15.39 -4.98
C PRO A 71 -2.86 -15.64 -6.47
N LEU A 72 -1.61 -15.48 -6.93
CA LEU A 72 -1.19 -15.68 -8.31
C LEU A 72 -0.26 -16.90 -8.45
N PRO A 73 -0.35 -17.67 -9.55
CA PRO A 73 -1.30 -17.51 -10.66
C PRO A 73 -2.71 -18.03 -10.34
N SER A 74 -2.87 -18.80 -9.26
CA SER A 74 -4.17 -19.32 -8.81
C SER A 74 -4.16 -19.53 -7.30
N GLY A 75 -5.36 -19.59 -6.72
CA GLY A 75 -5.57 -19.83 -5.29
C GLY A 75 -6.91 -19.25 -4.84
N GLU A 76 -7.36 -19.65 -3.66
CA GLU A 76 -8.57 -19.11 -3.06
C GLU A 76 -8.34 -17.63 -2.65
N PRO A 77 -9.19 -16.68 -3.07
CA PRO A 77 -9.05 -15.29 -2.67
C PRO A 77 -9.41 -15.09 -1.20
N THR A 78 -8.70 -14.19 -0.53
CA THR A 78 -9.10 -13.67 0.77
C THR A 78 -9.87 -12.37 0.56
N VAL A 79 -11.02 -12.23 1.20
CA VAL A 79 -11.92 -11.08 1.07
C VAL A 79 -12.13 -10.42 2.42
N PHE A 80 -12.03 -9.09 2.45
CA PHE A 80 -12.42 -8.27 3.59
C PHE A 80 -13.45 -7.22 3.12
N ALA A 81 -14.66 -7.26 3.66
CA ALA A 81 -15.71 -6.29 3.37
C ALA A 81 -15.71 -5.16 4.40
N PHE A 82 -15.99 -3.94 3.95
CA PHE A 82 -16.09 -2.76 4.81
C PHE A 82 -17.16 -1.78 4.33
N ASP A 83 -17.72 -1.04 5.28
CA ASP A 83 -18.82 -0.09 5.06
C ASP A 83 -18.29 1.29 4.63
N ALA A 84 -17.72 1.35 3.43
CA ALA A 84 -17.44 2.57 2.66
C ALA A 84 -17.42 2.30 1.16
N ALA A 85 -17.54 3.37 0.36
CA ALA A 85 -17.37 3.33 -1.09
C ALA A 85 -15.91 3.00 -1.49
N CYS A 86 -15.74 2.32 -2.63
CA CYS A 86 -14.42 1.88 -3.10
C CYS A 86 -13.56 3.00 -3.68
N ASP A 87 -14.18 3.99 -4.32
CA ASP A 87 -13.56 5.00 -5.18
C ASP A 87 -12.64 5.97 -4.44
N GLU A 88 -12.88 6.13 -3.14
CA GLU A 88 -12.08 6.98 -2.26
C GLU A 88 -11.19 6.17 -1.31
N SER A 89 -11.25 4.85 -1.35
CA SER A 89 -10.55 4.00 -0.39
C SER A 89 -9.08 3.78 -0.78
N GLN A 90 -8.18 4.14 0.13
CA GLN A 90 -6.74 3.93 0.04
C GLN A 90 -6.34 2.64 0.74
N LEU A 91 -5.44 1.88 0.13
CA LEU A 91 -4.92 0.64 0.68
C LEU A 91 -3.46 0.80 1.11
N SER A 92 -3.12 0.26 2.27
CA SER A 92 -1.76 0.15 2.78
C SER A 92 -1.52 -1.21 3.41
N TRP A 93 -0.27 -1.62 3.54
CA TRP A 93 0.14 -2.89 4.13
C TRP A 93 1.40 -2.73 4.97
N SER A 94 1.50 -3.54 6.01
CA SER A 94 2.68 -3.63 6.85
C SER A 94 3.88 -4.18 6.07
N PRO A 95 5.13 -3.91 6.49
CA PRO A 95 6.33 -4.39 5.79
C PRO A 95 6.42 -5.91 5.64
N ASP A 96 5.79 -6.68 6.53
CA ASP A 96 5.71 -8.13 6.49
C ASP A 96 4.55 -8.67 5.62
N GLY A 97 3.65 -7.79 5.17
CA GLY A 97 2.49 -8.15 4.35
C GLY A 97 1.40 -8.94 5.10
N ASN A 98 1.44 -8.99 6.44
CA ASN A 98 0.44 -9.72 7.23
C ASN A 98 -0.74 -8.84 7.65
N VAL A 99 -0.54 -7.53 7.72
CA VAL A 99 -1.54 -6.56 8.14
C VAL A 99 -1.78 -5.55 7.04
N GLY A 100 -3.04 -5.22 6.80
CA GLY A 100 -3.49 -4.18 5.88
C GLY A 100 -4.15 -3.01 6.60
N LEU A 101 -4.20 -1.87 5.93
CA LEU A 101 -5.10 -0.76 6.27
C LEU A 101 -5.96 -0.43 5.06
N VAL A 102 -7.25 -0.29 5.32
CA VAL A 102 -8.17 0.41 4.44
C VAL A 102 -8.41 1.78 5.07
N PHE A 103 -7.99 2.84 4.40
CA PHE A 103 -8.27 4.21 4.82
C PHE A 103 -9.27 4.83 3.86
N ASN A 104 -10.34 5.37 4.41
CA ASN A 104 -11.36 6.05 3.65
C ASN A 104 -11.49 7.50 4.18
N PRO A 105 -11.08 8.51 3.39
CA PRO A 105 -11.06 9.90 3.83
C PRO A 105 -12.47 10.47 4.01
N ALA A 106 -12.59 11.54 4.78
CA ALA A 106 -13.81 12.34 4.85
C ALA A 106 -13.91 13.20 3.58
N MET A 107 -14.67 12.74 2.58
CA MET A 107 -15.03 13.54 1.41
C MET A 107 -16.54 13.54 1.15
N GLY A 108 -16.99 14.55 0.40
CA GLY A 108 -18.40 14.77 0.08
C GLY A 108 -19.26 15.03 1.32
N ASP A 109 -20.35 14.29 1.43
CA ASP A 109 -21.31 14.38 2.55
C ASP A 109 -20.79 13.73 3.84
N ARG A 110 -19.61 13.10 3.81
CA ARG A 110 -19.03 12.42 4.98
C ARG A 110 -18.29 13.39 5.88
N THR A 111 -18.68 13.38 7.15
CA THR A 111 -18.14 14.26 8.17
C THR A 111 -16.99 13.65 8.97
N GLN A 112 -16.60 12.38 8.76
CA GLN A 112 -15.50 11.75 9.48
C GLN A 112 -14.77 10.71 8.63
N PRO A 113 -13.41 10.67 8.66
CA PRO A 113 -12.64 9.63 8.02
C PRO A 113 -12.80 8.30 8.77
N ARG A 114 -12.63 7.19 8.04
CA ARG A 114 -12.68 5.84 8.60
C ARG A 114 -11.42 5.08 8.24
N VAL A 115 -11.03 4.17 9.12
CA VAL A 115 -9.91 3.27 8.88
C VAL A 115 -10.23 1.90 9.45
N TRP A 116 -9.82 0.86 8.73
CA TRP A 116 -9.88 -0.51 9.18
C TRP A 116 -8.50 -1.13 9.12
N ARG A 117 -8.10 -1.78 10.20
CA ARG A 117 -6.93 -2.65 10.24
C ARG A 117 -7.35 -4.08 9.93
N VAL A 118 -6.73 -4.66 8.92
CA VAL A 118 -7.04 -6.00 8.39
C VAL A 118 -5.91 -6.95 8.75
N ASP A 119 -6.20 -8.06 9.40
CA ASP A 119 -5.29 -9.16 9.68
C ASP A 119 -5.56 -10.29 8.70
N PHE A 120 -4.66 -10.48 7.73
CA PHE A 120 -4.84 -11.47 6.67
C PHE A 120 -4.73 -12.92 7.18
N PRO A 121 -3.72 -13.29 8.00
CA PRO A 121 -3.66 -14.62 8.61
C PRO A 121 -4.91 -14.97 9.43
N ALA A 122 -5.43 -14.04 10.22
CA ALA A 122 -6.62 -14.25 11.04
C ALA A 122 -7.94 -14.07 10.27
N LYS A 123 -7.88 -13.66 8.99
CA LYS A 123 -9.05 -13.34 8.15
C LYS A 123 -10.05 -12.42 8.88
N SER A 124 -9.52 -11.38 9.54
CA SER A 124 -10.33 -10.47 10.34
C SER A 124 -9.98 -9.03 10.01
N GLY A 125 -10.88 -8.10 10.28
CA GLY A 125 -10.56 -6.68 10.26
C GLY A 125 -11.41 -5.92 11.25
N LYS A 126 -10.87 -4.83 11.77
CA LYS A 126 -11.48 -4.02 12.82
C LYS A 126 -11.35 -2.54 12.49
N PRO A 127 -12.37 -1.72 12.74
CA PRO A 127 -12.23 -0.28 12.66
C PRO A 127 -11.20 0.18 13.71
N GLU A 128 -10.37 1.14 13.35
CA GLU A 128 -9.41 1.77 14.26
C GLU A 128 -9.96 3.11 14.76
N ASP A 129 -9.68 3.42 16.04
CA ASP A 129 -10.05 4.71 16.62
C ASP A 129 -9.03 5.79 16.20
N LEU A 130 -9.52 6.84 15.56
CA LEU A 130 -8.71 7.98 15.14
C LEU A 130 -8.65 9.08 16.22
N LYS A 131 -9.29 8.89 17.37
CA LYS A 131 -9.30 9.87 18.46
C LYS A 131 -7.89 10.39 18.78
N GLY A 132 -7.76 11.70 18.87
CA GLY A 132 -6.48 12.38 19.11
C GLY A 132 -5.71 12.76 17.85
N LEU A 133 -6.13 12.31 16.66
CA LEU A 133 -5.62 12.83 15.39
C LEU A 133 -6.33 14.12 14.98
N LEU A 134 -5.53 15.05 14.45
CA LEU A 134 -6.05 16.19 13.71
C LEU A 134 -6.75 15.71 12.43
N GLY A 135 -7.82 16.41 12.03
CA GLY A 135 -8.59 16.10 10.82
C GLY A 135 -9.59 14.95 10.94
N THR A 136 -9.91 14.55 12.18
CA THR A 136 -10.94 13.53 12.48
C THR A 136 -12.35 14.11 12.55
N LEU A 137 -12.46 15.41 12.81
CA LEU A 137 -13.68 16.18 12.66
C LEU A 137 -13.66 16.69 11.21
N GLY A 138 -14.38 16.03 10.31
CA GLY A 138 -14.42 16.34 8.88
C GLY A 138 -15.09 17.68 8.63
N GLY A 139 -14.31 18.74 8.83
CA GLY A 139 -14.70 20.09 8.49
C GLY A 139 -14.84 20.25 6.98
N GLN A 140 -15.85 21.01 6.57
CA GLN A 140 -15.99 21.45 5.19
C GLN A 140 -15.29 22.81 5.05
N GLY A 141 -14.13 22.81 4.37
CA GLY A 141 -13.34 24.02 4.11
C GLY A 141 -11.93 23.68 3.61
N SER A 142 -11.30 24.60 2.88
CA SER A 142 -9.89 24.50 2.46
C SER A 142 -8.91 24.56 3.63
N ASP A 143 -9.34 25.13 4.76
CA ASP A 143 -8.48 25.45 5.90
C ASP A 143 -8.69 24.48 7.09
N THR A 144 -9.26 23.31 6.80
CA THR A 144 -9.55 22.30 7.81
C THR A 144 -8.49 21.20 7.73
N PRO A 145 -7.88 20.79 8.87
CA PRO A 145 -6.94 19.69 8.88
C PRO A 145 -7.51 18.45 8.20
N ARG A 146 -6.75 17.82 7.31
CA ARG A 146 -7.17 16.61 6.58
C ARG A 146 -6.15 15.50 6.72
N ILE A 147 -6.63 14.30 7.08
CA ILE A 147 -5.83 13.08 6.96
C ILE A 147 -5.76 12.74 5.47
N ASN A 148 -4.60 12.94 4.86
CA ASN A 148 -4.39 12.72 3.43
C ASN A 148 -4.09 11.26 3.13
N ARG A 149 -3.35 10.60 4.03
CA ARG A 149 -2.87 9.24 3.85
C ARG A 149 -2.69 8.56 5.21
N MET A 150 -3.02 7.29 5.27
CA MET A 150 -2.62 6.41 6.37
C MET A 150 -1.84 5.22 5.83
N ALA A 151 -0.76 4.86 6.52
CA ALA A 151 0.10 3.75 6.11
C ALA A 151 0.82 3.11 7.30
N PHE A 152 1.75 2.21 7.01
CA PHE A 152 2.69 1.66 8.00
C PHE A 152 4.11 2.18 7.78
N ASP A 153 4.80 2.49 8.87
CA ASP A 153 6.25 2.71 8.84
C ASP A 153 7.02 1.39 8.66
N SER A 154 8.35 1.48 8.51
CA SER A 154 9.23 0.32 8.37
C SER A 154 9.22 -0.63 9.56
N GLN A 155 8.70 -0.21 10.72
CA GLN A 155 8.52 -1.02 11.92
C GLN A 155 7.11 -1.63 12.04
N GLY A 156 6.23 -1.39 11.07
CA GLY A 156 4.86 -1.90 11.07
C GLY A 156 3.91 -1.12 11.99
N ARG A 157 4.25 0.12 12.37
CA ARG A 157 3.36 1.00 13.13
C ARG A 157 2.57 1.90 12.19
N MET A 158 1.32 2.16 12.54
CA MET A 158 0.49 3.06 11.74
C MET A 158 1.03 4.48 11.77
N VAL A 159 1.01 5.13 10.62
CA VAL A 159 1.36 6.54 10.43
C VAL A 159 0.23 7.23 9.70
N ALA A 160 -0.22 8.36 10.22
CA ALA A 160 -1.19 9.25 9.57
C ALA A 160 -0.46 10.52 9.12
N LEU A 161 -0.65 10.89 7.85
CA LEU A 161 -0.13 12.13 7.28
C LEU A 161 -1.27 13.14 7.18
N VAL A 162 -1.09 14.28 7.84
CA VAL A 162 -2.09 15.34 7.94
C VAL A 162 -1.54 16.61 7.29
N SER A 163 -2.36 17.31 6.51
CA SER A 163 -2.04 18.65 5.99
C SER A 163 -3.17 19.62 6.30
N ASP A 164 -3.03 20.85 5.77
CA ASP A 164 -4.03 21.89 5.80
C ASP A 164 -4.38 22.36 7.21
N VAL A 165 -3.39 22.30 8.10
CA VAL A 165 -3.51 22.83 9.47
C VAL A 165 -3.16 24.32 9.46
N PRO A 166 -4.11 25.22 9.78
CA PRO A 166 -3.84 26.66 9.79
C PRO A 166 -2.90 27.04 10.92
N VAL A 167 -2.04 28.03 10.66
CA VAL A 167 -1.17 28.66 11.66
C VAL A 167 -1.63 30.11 11.83
N GLU A 168 -1.75 30.59 13.07
CA GLU A 168 -2.37 31.88 13.41
C GLU A 168 -1.58 33.12 12.91
N ASP A 169 -0.33 32.97 12.47
CA ASP A 169 0.53 34.08 12.03
C ASP A 169 0.55 34.22 10.48
N GLU A 170 -0.05 35.30 9.97
CA GLU A 170 0.05 35.91 8.63
C GLU A 170 0.25 34.97 7.40
N GLY A 171 -0.89 34.61 6.77
CA GLY A 171 -1.01 34.41 5.32
C GLY A 171 -0.51 33.08 4.72
N THR A 172 -1.43 32.32 4.11
CA THR A 172 -1.20 31.19 3.14
C THR A 172 -0.30 30.02 3.58
N ARG A 173 0.28 30.04 4.78
CA ARG A 173 1.10 28.94 5.31
C ARG A 173 0.25 27.95 6.10
N GLY A 174 0.17 26.74 5.59
CA GLY A 174 -0.34 25.59 6.34
C GLY A 174 0.79 24.87 7.07
N GLN A 175 0.43 23.91 7.90
CA GLN A 175 1.37 22.96 8.49
C GLN A 175 0.97 21.54 8.12
N ALA A 176 1.97 20.74 7.75
CA ALA A 176 1.85 19.30 7.56
C ALA A 176 2.44 18.57 8.77
N PHE A 177 1.83 17.45 9.12
CA PHE A 177 2.18 16.64 10.27
C PHE A 177 2.27 15.16 9.90
N ALA A 178 3.19 14.46 10.52
CA ALA A 178 3.14 13.00 10.60
C ALA A 178 2.84 12.60 12.04
N PHE A 179 1.79 11.80 12.22
CA PHE A 179 1.45 11.17 13.49
C PHE A 179 1.74 9.68 13.40
N ARG A 180 2.24 9.09 14.46
CA ARG A 180 2.49 7.66 14.57
C ARG A 180 1.72 7.08 15.76
N GLN A 181 1.11 5.93 15.55
CA GLN A 181 0.41 5.23 16.63
C GLN A 181 1.43 4.57 17.57
N GLU A 182 1.32 4.90 18.86
CA GLU A 182 2.11 4.33 19.96
C GLU A 182 1.15 3.81 21.05
N GLY A 183 0.84 2.51 21.01
CA GLY A 183 -0.21 1.94 21.85
C GLY A 183 -1.60 2.37 21.38
N ALA A 184 -2.40 2.94 22.28
CA ALA A 184 -3.72 3.49 21.94
C ALA A 184 -3.66 4.97 21.50
N ASP A 185 -2.51 5.62 21.64
CA ASP A 185 -2.36 7.06 21.42
C ASP A 185 -1.68 7.37 20.09
N TRP A 186 -2.00 8.53 19.54
CA TRP A 186 -1.33 9.10 18.37
C TRP A 186 -0.33 10.15 18.79
N LYS A 187 0.92 9.99 18.36
CA LYS A 187 2.02 10.89 18.68
C LYS A 187 2.51 11.61 17.44
N ASN A 188 2.59 12.93 17.50
CA ASN A 188 3.27 13.72 16.48
C ASN A 188 4.76 13.35 16.44
N VAL A 189 5.24 12.92 15.28
CA VAL A 189 6.65 12.56 15.06
C VAL A 189 7.37 13.50 14.09
N GLU A 190 6.63 14.33 13.36
CA GLU A 190 7.18 15.31 12.42
C GLU A 190 6.17 16.44 12.18
N SER A 191 6.67 17.68 12.04
CA SER A 191 5.87 18.84 11.66
C SER A 191 6.67 19.72 10.73
N LYS A 192 6.10 20.11 9.59
CA LYS A 192 6.77 20.98 8.59
C LYS A 192 5.80 22.01 8.01
N PRO A 193 6.25 23.23 7.73
CA PRO A 193 5.43 24.22 7.03
C PRO A 193 5.11 23.75 5.60
N THR A 194 3.92 24.12 5.12
CA THR A 194 3.43 23.90 3.76
C THR A 194 2.63 25.14 3.30
N THR A 195 2.20 25.21 2.04
CA THR A 195 1.35 26.30 1.52
C THR A 195 0.01 25.75 1.05
N PHE A 196 -1.09 26.41 1.39
CA PHE A 196 -2.46 25.93 1.14
C PHE A 196 -2.84 25.89 -0.37
N ASP A 197 -2.29 26.79 -1.20
CA ASP A 197 -2.85 27.07 -2.53
C ASP A 197 -2.20 26.35 -3.72
N SER A 198 -1.11 25.59 -3.54
CA SER A 198 -0.44 24.81 -4.61
C SER A 198 0.87 24.13 -4.13
N GLY A 199 1.05 24.01 -2.82
CA GLY A 199 2.29 23.53 -2.21
C GLY A 199 2.36 22.01 -2.04
N PRO A 200 3.56 21.48 -1.72
CA PRO A 200 3.81 20.04 -1.55
C PRO A 200 3.15 19.41 -0.31
N GLY A 201 1.82 19.53 -0.15
CA GLY A 201 0.93 18.89 0.84
C GLY A 201 1.62 18.13 1.97
N VAL A 202 1.45 16.80 2.00
CA VAL A 202 2.19 15.90 2.90
C VAL A 202 3.58 15.48 2.35
N ASN A 203 3.91 15.89 1.13
CA ASN A 203 5.14 15.50 0.43
C ASN A 203 6.41 16.17 1.00
N VAL A 204 6.26 17.25 1.76
CA VAL A 204 7.37 17.86 2.51
C VAL A 204 7.91 16.97 3.63
N LEU A 205 7.08 16.07 4.16
CA LEU A 205 7.38 15.23 5.31
C LEU A 205 8.39 14.14 4.93
N ASP A 206 9.42 13.98 5.76
CA ASP A 206 10.38 12.88 5.58
C ASP A 206 9.75 11.54 5.96
N ALA A 207 8.82 11.55 6.92
CA ALA A 207 7.96 10.41 7.21
C ALA A 207 7.21 9.94 5.96
N ALA A 208 6.65 10.86 5.16
CA ALA A 208 5.95 10.51 3.92
C ALA A 208 6.87 9.84 2.90
N LYS A 209 8.11 10.34 2.75
CA LYS A 209 9.14 9.78 1.87
C LYS A 209 9.67 8.42 2.35
N ALA A 210 9.62 8.18 3.67
CA ALA A 210 10.04 6.93 4.29
C ALA A 210 8.96 5.84 4.29
N LEU A 211 7.71 6.18 3.96
CA LEU A 211 6.66 5.19 3.78
C LEU A 211 6.98 4.33 2.57
N PRO A 212 6.67 3.01 2.61
CA PRO A 212 6.79 2.17 1.44
C PRO A 212 6.03 2.76 0.25
N ASP A 213 6.60 2.61 -0.94
CA ASP A 213 5.91 2.97 -2.17
C ASP A 213 4.74 2.01 -2.39
N GLN A 214 3.56 2.47 -2.00
CA GLN A 214 2.27 1.80 -2.14
C GLN A 214 1.46 2.46 -3.26
N THR A 215 2.09 3.37 -3.99
CA THR A 215 1.42 4.26 -4.91
C THR A 215 1.04 3.48 -6.15
N LEU A 216 -0.24 3.56 -6.48
CA LEU A 216 -0.68 3.34 -7.85
C LEU A 216 -0.29 4.61 -8.61
N SER A 217 0.57 4.48 -9.63
CA SER A 217 0.95 5.57 -10.53
C SER A 217 -0.21 5.99 -11.44
N LEU A 218 -1.40 6.23 -10.87
CA LEU A 218 -2.58 6.46 -11.68
C LEU A 218 -2.65 7.90 -12.19
N PHE A 219 -2.02 8.88 -11.54
CA PHE A 219 -2.27 10.31 -11.85
C PHE A 219 -1.12 11.30 -11.61
N GLY A 220 0.15 10.90 -11.70
CA GLY A 220 1.26 11.85 -11.50
C GLY A 220 2.35 11.74 -12.56
N ASP A 221 2.94 10.56 -12.67
CA ASP A 221 4.09 10.33 -13.55
C ASP A 221 3.82 9.18 -14.52
N LEU A 222 4.25 9.37 -15.77
CA LEU A 222 4.25 8.30 -16.77
C LEU A 222 5.27 7.22 -16.38
N PRO A 223 4.87 5.94 -16.31
CA PRO A 223 5.78 4.88 -15.89
C PRO A 223 6.88 4.60 -16.92
N GLY A 224 8.13 4.56 -16.49
CA GLY A 224 9.27 4.28 -17.37
C GLY A 224 9.84 5.53 -18.02
N GLN A 225 10.35 5.41 -19.24
CA GLN A 225 11.09 6.45 -19.95
C GLN A 225 10.65 6.56 -21.41
N ALA A 226 11.08 7.60 -22.12
CA ALA A 226 10.84 7.69 -23.57
C ALA A 226 11.42 6.45 -24.28
N ALA A 227 10.68 5.92 -25.26
CA ALA A 227 11.15 4.78 -26.03
C ALA A 227 12.40 5.15 -26.86
N PRO A 228 13.41 4.27 -26.98
CA PRO A 228 14.57 4.51 -27.83
C PRO A 228 14.18 4.71 -29.30
N GLU A 229 14.90 5.57 -30.03
CA GLU A 229 14.59 5.90 -31.43
C GLU A 229 14.46 4.66 -32.34
N ALA A 230 15.34 3.68 -32.17
CA ALA A 230 15.27 2.42 -32.91
C ALA A 230 13.96 1.65 -32.65
N ALA A 231 13.48 1.65 -31.40
CA ALA A 231 12.21 1.06 -31.03
C ALA A 231 11.04 1.86 -31.58
N VAL A 232 11.09 3.21 -31.50
CA VAL A 232 10.08 4.11 -32.10
C VAL A 232 9.92 3.85 -33.60
N LYS A 233 11.02 3.75 -34.34
CA LYS A 233 10.99 3.44 -35.77
C LYS A 233 10.30 2.11 -36.06
N LYS A 234 10.61 1.08 -35.26
CA LYS A 234 10.00 -0.25 -35.36
C LYS A 234 8.50 -0.23 -35.00
N LEU A 235 8.13 0.50 -33.94
CA LEU A 235 6.74 0.66 -33.49
C LEU A 235 5.89 1.40 -34.54
N ASN A 236 6.41 2.51 -35.08
CA ASN A 236 5.72 3.27 -36.13
C ASN A 236 5.58 2.48 -37.43
N ALA A 237 6.56 1.64 -37.78
CA ALA A 237 6.46 0.74 -38.93
C ALA A 237 5.42 -0.37 -38.71
N ALA A 238 5.30 -0.90 -37.47
CA ALA A 238 4.34 -1.93 -37.13
C ALA A 238 2.90 -1.39 -36.96
N LEU A 239 2.76 -0.10 -36.63
CA LEU A 239 1.50 0.56 -36.31
C LEU A 239 1.37 1.88 -37.10
N PRO A 240 1.20 1.78 -38.43
CA PRO A 240 1.08 2.97 -39.28
C PRO A 240 -0.15 3.79 -38.88
N GLY A 241 0.00 5.11 -38.84
CA GLY A 241 -1.07 6.03 -38.45
C GLY A 241 -1.20 6.33 -36.96
N GLN A 242 -0.51 5.60 -36.06
CA GLN A 242 -0.54 5.90 -34.62
C GLN A 242 0.11 7.27 -34.31
N ALA A 243 1.20 7.58 -35.00
CA ALA A 243 1.96 8.83 -34.84
C ALA A 243 1.42 9.99 -35.70
N GLU A 244 0.51 9.71 -36.63
CA GLU A 244 -0.01 10.72 -37.56
C GLU A 244 -1.27 11.36 -36.96
N GLY A 245 -1.12 12.58 -36.42
CA GLY A 245 -2.23 13.45 -36.03
C GLY A 245 -2.62 13.45 -34.55
N LYS A 246 -1.83 12.84 -33.64
CA LYS A 246 -2.09 12.87 -32.19
C LYS A 246 -0.87 13.30 -31.38
N ILE A 247 -1.10 14.10 -30.32
CA ILE A 247 -0.09 14.59 -29.35
C ILE A 247 0.29 13.44 -28.42
N GLY A 248 1.02 12.45 -28.93
CA GLY A 248 1.43 11.28 -28.17
C GLY A 248 2.87 10.87 -28.44
N LYS A 249 3.47 10.13 -27.50
CA LYS A 249 4.82 9.60 -27.63
C LYS A 249 4.86 8.15 -27.19
N TRP A 250 5.80 7.41 -27.75
CA TRP A 250 6.12 6.08 -27.30
C TRP A 250 6.95 6.13 -26.02
N MET A 251 6.52 5.36 -25.04
CA MET A 251 7.22 5.15 -23.79
C MET A 251 7.68 3.70 -23.69
N SER A 252 8.68 3.46 -22.86
CA SER A 252 9.31 2.16 -22.61
C SER A 252 9.37 1.91 -21.11
N LEU A 253 8.86 0.77 -20.69
CA LEU A 253 8.88 0.27 -19.33
C LEU A 253 9.69 -1.03 -19.29
N SER A 254 10.77 -1.04 -18.51
CA SER A 254 11.61 -2.22 -18.34
C SER A 254 10.89 -3.30 -17.55
N THR A 255 10.87 -4.52 -18.06
CA THR A 255 10.33 -5.69 -17.35
C THR A 255 11.33 -6.86 -17.38
N PRO A 256 11.22 -7.86 -16.48
CA PRO A 256 12.12 -9.03 -16.45
C PRO A 256 12.16 -9.91 -17.71
N GLY A 257 11.29 -9.68 -18.70
CA GLY A 257 11.31 -10.40 -19.97
C GLY A 257 11.45 -9.52 -21.20
N GLY A 258 11.91 -8.27 -21.05
CA GLY A 258 12.07 -7.32 -22.15
C GLY A 258 11.26 -6.04 -21.97
N ALA A 259 11.47 -5.06 -22.85
CA ALA A 259 10.79 -3.77 -22.77
C ALA A 259 9.30 -3.91 -23.13
N LEU A 260 8.44 -3.31 -22.31
CA LEU A 260 7.05 -3.03 -22.64
C LEU A 260 6.98 -1.63 -23.23
N TYR A 261 6.48 -1.50 -24.45
CA TYR A 261 6.22 -0.23 -25.10
C TYR A 261 4.74 0.12 -25.03
N TYR A 262 4.43 1.37 -24.72
CA TYR A 262 3.05 1.85 -24.67
C TYR A 262 2.97 3.26 -25.26
N TRP A 263 1.81 3.59 -25.83
CA TRP A 263 1.52 4.91 -26.35
C TRP A 263 0.99 5.82 -25.24
N THR A 264 1.28 7.11 -25.33
CA THR A 264 0.64 8.11 -24.48
C THR A 264 -0.34 8.97 -25.26
N ALA A 265 -1.45 9.32 -24.64
CA ALA A 265 -2.36 10.35 -25.15
C ALA A 265 -2.38 11.55 -24.21
N GLN A 266 -2.83 12.69 -24.74
CA GLN A 266 -3.10 13.89 -23.95
C GLN A 266 -4.59 13.95 -23.65
N ASP A 267 -4.93 14.29 -22.42
CA ASP A 267 -6.31 14.58 -22.03
C ASP A 267 -6.69 15.99 -22.50
N PRO A 268 -7.83 16.15 -23.20
CA PRO A 268 -8.24 17.45 -23.71
C PRO A 268 -8.73 18.42 -22.62
N GLU A 269 -9.07 17.94 -21.42
CA GLU A 269 -9.62 18.77 -20.34
C GLU A 269 -8.54 19.43 -19.50
N ASP A 270 -7.47 18.71 -19.17
CA ASP A 270 -6.41 19.17 -18.26
C ASP A 270 -4.99 19.14 -18.87
N GLU A 271 -4.88 18.82 -20.16
CA GLU A 271 -3.63 18.67 -20.90
C GLU A 271 -2.66 17.61 -20.33
N SER A 272 -3.11 16.80 -19.35
CA SER A 272 -2.29 15.75 -18.74
C SER A 272 -2.01 14.64 -19.74
N THR A 273 -0.83 14.04 -19.65
CA THR A 273 -0.47 12.91 -20.49
C THR A 273 -0.74 11.61 -19.74
N TYR A 274 -1.39 10.64 -20.38
CA TYR A 274 -1.71 9.35 -19.79
C TYR A 274 -1.34 8.18 -20.70
N PRO A 275 -1.02 7.00 -20.13
CA PRO A 275 -0.78 5.80 -20.92
C PRO A 275 -2.07 5.25 -21.54
N THR A 276 -2.01 4.77 -22.78
CA THR A 276 -3.15 4.16 -23.48
C THR A 276 -2.69 3.07 -24.47
N VAL A 277 -3.63 2.37 -25.09
CA VAL A 277 -3.34 1.43 -26.19
C VAL A 277 -2.96 2.20 -27.47
N PRO A 278 -2.14 1.63 -28.36
CA PRO A 278 -1.57 0.28 -28.34
C PRO A 278 -0.44 0.07 -27.31
N VAL A 279 -0.37 -1.16 -26.79
CA VAL A 279 0.74 -1.66 -25.95
C VAL A 279 1.41 -2.82 -26.68
N ARG A 280 2.74 -2.86 -26.71
CA ARG A 280 3.54 -3.90 -27.38
C ARG A 280 4.68 -4.35 -26.50
N TRP A 281 4.91 -5.65 -26.41
CA TRP A 281 6.08 -6.21 -25.75
C TRP A 281 7.19 -6.51 -26.75
N GLU A 282 8.43 -6.23 -26.39
CA GLU A 282 9.56 -6.85 -27.06
C GLU A 282 9.72 -8.32 -26.65
N GLN A 283 9.82 -9.20 -27.65
CA GLN A 283 10.13 -10.62 -27.50
C GLN A 283 10.95 -11.08 -28.70
N ASP A 284 12.17 -11.59 -28.44
CA ASP A 284 13.06 -12.16 -29.46
C ASP A 284 13.25 -11.25 -30.68
N GLY A 285 13.41 -9.94 -30.45
CA GLY A 285 13.56 -8.95 -31.50
C GLY A 285 12.27 -8.61 -32.26
N ASN A 286 11.11 -9.14 -31.86
CA ASN A 286 9.79 -8.84 -32.41
C ASN A 286 8.94 -8.01 -31.43
N LEU A 287 7.87 -7.40 -31.95
CA LEU A 287 6.85 -6.72 -31.14
C LEU A 287 5.62 -7.62 -31.07
N VAL A 288 5.21 -8.01 -29.87
CA VAL A 288 4.04 -8.85 -29.62
C VAL A 288 2.98 -8.07 -28.86
N GLU A 289 1.72 -8.40 -29.08
CA GLU A 289 0.60 -7.83 -28.31
C GLU A 289 0.49 -8.49 -26.93
N LEU A 290 -0.18 -7.81 -26.01
CA LEU A 290 -0.54 -8.40 -24.73
C LEU A 290 -1.78 -9.25 -24.95
N GLU A 291 -1.67 -10.53 -24.61
CA GLU A 291 -2.76 -11.49 -24.73
C GLU A 291 -4.02 -10.98 -24.05
N GLU A 292 -5.10 -10.85 -24.81
CA GLU A 292 -6.44 -10.49 -24.32
C GLU A 292 -6.53 -9.19 -23.50
N LEU A 293 -5.65 -8.22 -23.76
CA LEU A 293 -5.74 -6.91 -23.12
C LEU A 293 -7.07 -6.24 -23.47
N ALA A 294 -7.97 -6.16 -22.49
CA ALA A 294 -9.33 -5.66 -22.65
C ALA A 294 -9.38 -4.13 -22.52
N ALA A 295 -8.62 -3.43 -23.34
CA ALA A 295 -8.56 -1.97 -23.37
C ALA A 295 -8.90 -1.43 -24.77
N ARG A 296 -9.71 -0.37 -24.81
CA ARG A 296 -10.12 0.33 -26.04
C ARG A 296 -9.24 1.57 -26.29
N PRO A 297 -9.10 2.02 -27.55
CA PRO A 297 -8.43 3.27 -27.86
C PRO A 297 -9.00 4.45 -27.07
N GLY A 298 -8.13 5.22 -26.41
CA GLY A 298 -8.51 6.37 -25.58
C GLY A 298 -8.76 6.03 -24.11
N GLU A 299 -8.88 4.76 -23.74
CA GLU A 299 -8.95 4.38 -22.32
C GLU A 299 -7.58 4.59 -21.65
N ARG A 300 -7.62 5.12 -20.42
CA ARG A 300 -6.43 5.33 -19.59
C ARG A 300 -5.94 4.00 -19.05
N LEU A 301 -4.62 3.80 -19.06
CA LEU A 301 -3.94 2.62 -18.52
C LEU A 301 -3.03 3.00 -17.35
N GLY A 302 -3.05 2.20 -16.29
CA GLY A 302 -2.05 2.19 -15.23
C GLY A 302 -1.14 0.97 -15.36
N PHE A 303 0.16 1.16 -15.12
CA PHE A 303 1.13 0.07 -15.13
C PHE A 303 1.84 -0.04 -13.77
N GLN A 304 2.03 -1.27 -13.30
CA GLN A 304 2.87 -1.54 -12.14
C GLN A 304 3.73 -2.79 -12.40
N VAL A 305 5.04 -2.67 -12.22
CA VAL A 305 5.97 -3.79 -12.29
C VAL A 305 6.46 -4.10 -10.88
N ARG A 306 6.17 -5.30 -10.38
CA ARG A 306 6.54 -5.72 -9.02
C ARG A 306 6.63 -7.23 -8.92
N GLY A 307 7.58 -7.74 -8.15
CA GLY A 307 7.74 -9.17 -7.88
C GLY A 307 7.83 -10.03 -9.12
N GLY A 308 8.49 -9.49 -10.15
CA GLY A 308 8.64 -10.15 -11.43
C GLY A 308 7.41 -10.10 -12.34
N MET A 309 6.30 -9.48 -11.94
CA MET A 309 5.03 -9.43 -12.68
C MET A 309 4.75 -8.02 -13.24
N LEU A 310 3.87 -7.96 -14.23
CA LEU A 310 3.30 -6.71 -14.76
C LEU A 310 1.79 -6.70 -14.46
N LEU A 311 1.33 -5.68 -13.74
CA LEU A 311 -0.09 -5.33 -13.65
C LEU A 311 -0.39 -4.23 -14.67
N VAL A 312 -1.44 -4.46 -15.45
CA VAL A 312 -2.10 -3.46 -16.30
C VAL A 312 -3.49 -3.19 -15.74
N PHE A 313 -3.75 -1.96 -15.32
CA PHE A 313 -5.06 -1.50 -14.87
C PHE A 313 -5.70 -0.67 -15.98
N VAL A 314 -6.89 -1.05 -16.43
CA VAL A 314 -7.65 -0.36 -17.48
C VAL A 314 -8.72 0.50 -16.82
N MET A 315 -8.68 1.79 -17.12
CA MET A 315 -9.61 2.80 -16.61
C MET A 315 -10.60 3.20 -17.71
N GLY A 316 -11.36 2.23 -18.19
CA GLY A 316 -12.42 2.40 -19.17
C GLY A 316 -13.81 2.48 -18.54
N GLU A 317 -14.85 2.33 -19.38
CA GLU A 317 -16.24 2.19 -18.92
C GLU A 317 -16.39 1.07 -17.90
N THR A 318 -15.71 -0.05 -18.16
CA THR A 318 -15.54 -1.15 -17.21
C THR A 318 -14.08 -1.17 -16.77
N ARG A 319 -13.84 -0.73 -15.53
CA ARG A 319 -12.52 -0.83 -14.92
C ARG A 319 -12.12 -2.28 -14.73
N SER A 320 -10.87 -2.60 -15.07
CA SER A 320 -10.36 -3.96 -15.00
C SER A 320 -8.87 -3.99 -14.66
N ALA A 321 -8.40 -5.11 -14.14
CA ALA A 321 -6.98 -5.38 -13.92
C ALA A 321 -6.58 -6.69 -14.56
N GLN A 322 -5.44 -6.69 -15.22
CA GLN A 322 -4.81 -7.88 -15.78
C GLN A 322 -3.38 -7.99 -15.27
N VAL A 323 -3.01 -9.18 -14.80
CA VAL A 323 -1.62 -9.45 -14.39
C VAL A 323 -1.00 -10.40 -15.40
N PHE A 324 0.19 -10.04 -15.87
CA PHE A 324 0.99 -10.83 -16.79
C PHE A 324 2.26 -11.34 -16.11
N ASP A 325 2.76 -12.47 -16.58
CA ASP A 325 4.14 -12.89 -16.38
C ASP A 325 5.01 -12.34 -17.54
N PRO A 326 5.88 -11.35 -17.29
CA PRO A 326 6.81 -10.80 -18.25
C PRO A 326 7.71 -11.76 -18.99
N ARG A 327 8.05 -12.90 -18.39
CA ARG A 327 8.98 -13.86 -19.01
C ARG A 327 8.27 -14.71 -20.04
N THR A 328 7.04 -15.10 -19.75
CA THR A 328 6.23 -15.95 -20.64
C THR A 328 5.23 -15.19 -21.50
N LYS A 329 5.02 -13.90 -21.20
CA LYS A 329 4.03 -12.99 -21.82
C LYS A 329 2.57 -13.38 -21.61
N LYS A 330 2.32 -14.40 -20.79
CA LYS A 330 0.97 -14.93 -20.55
C LYS A 330 0.24 -14.10 -19.51
N SER A 331 -1.06 -13.94 -19.73
CA SER A 331 -1.96 -13.45 -18.69
C SER A 331 -2.09 -14.50 -17.58
N LEU A 332 -1.94 -14.07 -16.33
CA LEU A 332 -2.08 -14.90 -15.13
C LEU A 332 -3.48 -14.78 -14.54
N VAL A 333 -4.05 -13.57 -14.57
CA VAL A 333 -5.42 -13.30 -14.11
C VAL A 333 -5.97 -12.05 -14.77
N THR A 334 -7.27 -12.04 -15.02
CA THR A 334 -8.05 -10.86 -15.40
C THR A 334 -9.24 -10.71 -14.46
N VAL A 335 -9.41 -9.51 -13.89
CA VAL A 335 -10.57 -9.15 -13.06
C VAL A 335 -11.24 -7.91 -13.63
N LYS A 336 -12.57 -7.89 -13.61
CA LYS A 336 -13.41 -6.79 -14.11
C LYS A 336 -14.30 -6.28 -12.99
N ASP A 337 -14.91 -5.10 -13.22
CA ASP A 337 -15.83 -4.46 -12.29
C ASP A 337 -15.16 -4.16 -10.95
N ILE A 338 -13.95 -3.58 -11.03
CA ILE A 338 -13.12 -3.23 -9.87
C ILE A 338 -12.83 -1.73 -9.85
N GLU A 339 -12.57 -1.17 -8.68
CA GLU A 339 -12.34 0.28 -8.56
C GLU A 339 -10.85 0.64 -8.59
N SER A 340 -10.00 -0.21 -7.99
CA SER A 340 -8.55 -0.07 -7.96
C SER A 340 -7.90 -1.44 -7.87
N ALA A 341 -6.63 -1.54 -8.30
CA ALA A 341 -5.85 -2.76 -8.19
C ALA A 341 -4.36 -2.48 -8.04
N THR A 342 -3.65 -3.27 -7.23
CA THR A 342 -2.20 -3.24 -7.02
C THR A 342 -1.63 -4.65 -6.82
N LEU A 343 -0.37 -4.86 -7.17
CA LEU A 343 0.37 -6.06 -6.80
C LEU A 343 0.79 -6.01 -5.33
N TRP A 344 0.55 -7.12 -4.62
CA TRP A 344 0.94 -7.29 -3.22
C TRP A 344 2.44 -7.01 -3.05
N PRO A 345 2.86 -6.34 -1.98
CA PRO A 345 4.28 -6.12 -1.70
C PRO A 345 5.05 -7.44 -1.60
N GLU A 346 6.31 -7.40 -2.00
CA GLU A 346 7.26 -8.41 -1.51
C GLU A 346 7.60 -8.07 -0.06
N PRO A 347 7.47 -9.03 0.88
CA PRO A 347 7.90 -8.80 2.26
C PRO A 347 9.37 -8.38 2.27
N THR A 348 9.68 -7.28 2.96
CA THR A 348 11.08 -6.87 3.12
C THR A 348 11.73 -7.90 4.04
N ARG A 349 12.56 -8.79 3.49
CA ARG A 349 13.37 -9.71 4.31
C ARG A 349 14.33 -8.84 5.12
N ARG A 350 14.17 -8.84 6.44
CA ARG A 350 15.13 -8.25 7.38
C ARG A 350 16.30 -9.18 7.62
#